data_AF-A0A7W1Q382-F1
#
_entry.id   AF-A0A7W1Q382-F1
#
_cell.length_a   1.000
_cell.length_b   1.000
_cell.length_c   1.000
_cell.angle_alpha   90.00
_cell.angle_beta   90.00
_cell.angle_gamma   90.00
#
_symmetry.space_group_name_H-M   'P 1'
#
loop_
_entity.id
_entity.type
_entity.pdbx_description
1 polymer ?
#
loop_
_entity_poly.entity_id
_entity_poly.type
_entity_poly.pdbx_seq_one_letter_code
_entity_poly.pdbx_strand_id
1 'polypeptide(L)'
;MPDADVNWAGRAAAAERAVVRRHLRPIAGVLPGTRIGRVRWPRQLPGTPVHWHYWWQAHLLDCLIDAQLRDPRPRRASAIAM
;
A
#
# COMPACT_ATOMS: atom_id res chain seq x y z
N MET A 1 -8.74 17.34 -30.07
CA MET A 1 -9.43 16.80 -28.88
C MET A 1 -8.93 17.60 -27.70
N PRO A 2 -9.78 18.15 -26.82
CA PRO A 2 -9.26 18.67 -25.56
C PRO A 2 -8.63 17.47 -24.83
N ASP A 3 -7.42 17.65 -24.30
CA ASP A 3 -6.84 16.71 -23.35
C ASP A 3 -7.91 16.48 -22.28
N ALA A 4 -8.55 15.31 -22.31
CA ALA A 4 -9.53 14.95 -21.31
C ALA A 4 -8.82 15.11 -19.98
N ASP A 5 -9.26 16.09 -19.17
CA ASP A 5 -8.65 16.45 -17.89
C ASP A 5 -8.27 15.18 -17.14
N VAL A 6 -6.99 14.84 -17.18
CA VAL A 6 -6.56 13.55 -16.66
C VAL A 6 -6.82 13.61 -15.17
N ASN A 7 -7.79 12.82 -14.72
CA ASN A 7 -8.16 12.79 -13.31
C ASN A 7 -7.06 12.07 -12.51
N TRP A 8 -5.98 12.79 -12.22
CA TRP A 8 -4.82 12.31 -11.49
C TRP A 8 -5.20 11.88 -10.07
N ALA A 9 -6.11 12.60 -9.43
CA ALA A 9 -6.62 12.24 -8.10
C ALA A 9 -7.36 10.88 -8.11
N GLY A 10 -8.16 10.62 -9.14
CA GLY A 10 -8.85 9.35 -9.37
C GLY A 10 -7.88 8.19 -9.64
N ARG A 11 -6.88 8.43 -10.49
CA ARG A 11 -5.79 7.46 -10.77
C ARG A 11 -4.98 7.12 -9.52
N ALA A 12 -4.58 8.14 -8.75
CA ALA A 12 -3.86 7.95 -7.48
C ALA A 12 -4.68 7.12 -6.47
N ALA A 13 -5.98 7.41 -6.34
CA ALA A 13 -6.86 6.63 -5.47
C ALA A 13 -7.04 5.17 -5.97
N ALA A 14 -7.06 4.94 -7.28
CA ALA A 14 -7.13 3.59 -7.84
C ALA A 14 -5.83 2.80 -7.58
N ALA A 15 -4.67 3.44 -7.74
CA ALA A 15 -3.36 2.87 -7.45
C ALA A 15 -3.23 2.49 -5.96
N GLU A 16 -3.56 3.41 -5.06
CA GLU A 16 -3.59 3.17 -3.61
C GLU A 16 -4.42 1.93 -3.26
N ARG A 17 -5.67 1.85 -3.76
CA ARG A 17 -6.55 0.69 -3.52
C ARG A 17 -5.95 -0.61 -4.05
N ALA A 18 -5.27 -0.58 -5.19
CA ALA A 18 -4.62 -1.77 -5.74
C ALA A 18 -3.45 -2.22 -4.85
N VAL A 19 -2.62 -1.28 -4.40
CA VAL A 19 -1.47 -1.55 -3.51
C VAL A 19 -1.93 -2.09 -2.16
N VAL A 20 -2.86 -1.40 -1.50
CA VAL A 20 -3.40 -1.83 -0.19
C VAL A 20 -4.01 -3.23 -0.27
N ARG A 21 -4.74 -3.56 -1.34
CA ARG A 21 -5.38 -4.89 -1.47
C ARG A 21 -4.41 -6.02 -1.81
N ARG A 22 -3.39 -5.75 -2.62
CA ARG A 22 -2.51 -6.79 -3.19
C ARG A 22 -1.23 -6.97 -2.38
N HIS A 23 -0.74 -5.89 -1.80
CA HIS A 23 0.57 -5.86 -1.16
C HIS A 23 0.47 -5.70 0.35
N LEU A 24 -0.49 -4.97 0.92
CA LEU A 24 -0.59 -4.84 2.38
C LEU A 24 -1.23 -6.07 3.03
N ARG A 25 -0.55 -6.72 3.97
CA ARG A 25 -1.09 -7.86 4.75
C ARG A 25 -0.78 -7.70 6.24
N PRO A 26 -1.57 -8.28 7.15
CA PRO A 26 -1.21 -8.34 8.56
C PRO A 26 0.01 -9.27 8.79
N ILE A 27 0.86 -8.93 9.75
CA ILE A 27 1.91 -9.83 10.26
C ILE A 27 1.30 -10.72 11.36
N ALA A 28 0.48 -11.69 10.95
CA ALA A 28 -0.10 -12.63 11.89
C ALA A 28 1.00 -13.42 12.62
N GLY A 29 0.95 -13.44 13.96
CA GLY A 29 1.85 -14.22 14.81
C GLY A 29 3.15 -13.54 15.27
N VAL A 30 3.44 -12.31 14.84
CA VAL A 30 4.63 -11.55 15.31
C VAL A 30 4.25 -10.29 16.08
N LEU A 31 3.34 -9.47 15.53
CA LEU A 31 2.91 -8.22 16.18
C LEU A 31 1.44 -7.92 15.83
N PRO A 32 0.52 -7.86 16.83
CA PRO A 32 -0.88 -7.54 16.58
C PRO A 32 -1.03 -6.08 16.16
N GLY A 33 -1.86 -5.83 15.14
CA GLY A 33 -2.08 -4.49 14.58
C GLY A 33 -1.15 -4.12 13.43
N THR A 34 0.00 -4.77 13.32
CA THR A 34 1.01 -4.41 12.33
C THR A 34 0.78 -5.03 10.97
N ARG A 35 0.90 -4.18 9.95
CA ARG A 35 0.76 -4.55 8.54
C ARG A 35 2.08 -4.40 7.82
N ILE A 36 2.25 -5.22 6.79
CA ILE A 36 3.49 -5.39 6.06
C ILE A 36 3.22 -5.41 4.56
N GLY A 37 4.02 -4.69 3.80
CA GLY A 37 4.03 -4.73 2.35
C GLY A 37 4.65 -6.03 1.83
N ARG A 38 3.89 -6.78 1.05
CA ARG A 38 4.34 -7.95 0.31
C ARG A 38 5.00 -7.46 -0.98
N VAL A 39 6.26 -7.84 -1.18
CA VAL A 39 7.06 -7.47 -2.37
C VAL A 39 6.45 -8.01 -3.67
N ARG A 40 5.82 -9.20 -3.62
CA ARG A 40 5.33 -9.92 -4.81
C ARG A 40 3.85 -10.25 -4.76
N TRP A 41 3.12 -9.94 -5.82
CA TRP A 41 1.74 -10.34 -6.08
C TRP A 41 1.58 -10.81 -7.54
N PRO A 42 0.83 -11.88 -7.86
CA PRO A 42 0.21 -12.85 -6.95
C PRO A 42 1.24 -13.73 -6.24
N ARG A 43 0.82 -14.37 -5.16
CA ARG A 43 1.67 -15.26 -4.35
C ARG A 43 1.96 -16.54 -5.15
N GLN A 44 3.21 -16.73 -5.55
CA GLN A 44 3.65 -18.02 -6.10
C GLN A 44 3.99 -18.99 -4.95
N LEU A 45 3.49 -20.22 -5.05
CA LEU A 45 3.80 -21.35 -4.18
C LEU A 45 4.53 -22.41 -5.02
N PRO A 46 5.58 -23.09 -4.50
CA PRO A 46 6.22 -22.91 -3.20
C PRO A 46 7.04 -21.62 -3.14
N GLY A 47 6.96 -20.92 -2.01
CA GLY A 47 7.49 -19.55 -1.89
C GLY A 47 8.99 -19.53 -1.72
N THR A 48 9.72 -18.97 -2.69
CA THR A 48 11.09 -18.47 -2.47
C THR A 48 11.11 -17.56 -1.24
N PRO A 49 12.12 -17.66 -0.34
CA PRO A 49 12.28 -16.74 0.78
C PRO A 49 12.40 -15.33 0.21
N VAL A 50 11.32 -14.56 0.35
CA VAL A 50 11.26 -13.22 -0.21
C VAL A 50 12.06 -12.33 0.74
N HIS A 51 13.17 -11.80 0.24
CA HIS A 51 13.98 -10.85 1.00
C HIS A 51 13.13 -9.67 1.45
N TRP A 52 13.29 -9.30 2.72
CA TRP A 52 12.64 -8.16 3.31
C TRP A 52 13.30 -6.88 2.80
N HIS A 53 12.60 -6.11 1.97
CA HIS A 53 13.11 -4.83 1.46
C HIS A 53 12.63 -3.68 2.33
N TYR A 54 13.41 -3.36 3.37
CA TYR A 54 13.13 -2.23 4.28
C TYR A 54 12.79 -0.94 3.53
N TRP A 55 13.62 -0.58 2.54
CA TRP A 55 13.45 0.64 1.75
C TRP A 55 12.10 0.71 1.01
N TRP A 56 11.60 -0.43 0.53
CA TRP A 56 10.30 -0.48 -0.14
C TRP A 56 9.13 -0.33 0.84
N GLN A 57 9.31 -0.73 2.10
CA GLN A 57 8.30 -0.49 3.13
C GLN A 57 8.23 0.98 3.51
N ALA A 58 9.39 1.65 3.62
CA ALA A 58 9.44 3.09 3.88
C ALA A 58 8.68 3.86 2.79
N HIS A 59 8.94 3.57 1.52
CA HIS A 59 8.22 4.22 0.42
C HIS A 59 6.73 3.85 0.33
N LEU A 60 6.35 2.64 0.75
CA LEU A 60 4.95 2.28 0.86
C LEU A 60 4.25 3.13 1.93
N LEU A 61 4.91 3.38 3.07
CA LEU A 61 4.41 4.25 4.12
C LEU A 61 4.26 5.68 3.61
N ASP A 62 5.25 6.21 2.90
CA ASP A 62 5.19 7.54 2.27
C ASP A 62 3.96 7.66 1.35
N CYS A 63 3.70 6.66 0.50
CA CYS A 63 2.53 6.66 -0.39
C CYS A 63 1.18 6.66 0.37
N LEU A 64 1.12 5.99 1.53
CA LEU A 64 -0.07 5.99 2.37
C LEU A 64 -0.27 7.37 3.05
N ILE A 65 0.81 8.00 3.48
CA ILE A 65 0.80 9.36 4.04
C ILE A 65 0.36 10.36 2.98
N ASP A 66 0.90 10.30 1.76
CA ASP A 66 0.49 11.17 0.64
C ASP A 66 -1.00 11.03 0.33
N ALA A 67 -1.53 9.80 0.36
CA ALA A 67 -2.95 9.56 0.18
C ALA A 67 -3.81 10.15 1.31
N GLN A 68 -3.32 10.13 2.54
CA GLN A 68 -3.98 10.73 3.70
C GLN A 68 -3.91 12.26 3.69
N LEU A 69 -2.78 12.85 3.29
CA LEU A 69 -2.62 14.30 3.17
C LEU A 69 -3.50 14.87 2.05
N ARG A 70 -3.62 14.14 0.94
CA ARG A 70 -4.47 14.54 -0.19
C ARG A 70 -5.97 14.49 0.11
N ASP A 71 -6.41 13.52 0.91
CA ASP A 71 -7.82 13.31 1.23
C ASP A 71 -7.92 12.53 2.56
N PRO A 72 -8.03 13.24 3.70
CA PRO A 72 -7.98 12.62 5.01
C PRO A 72 -9.14 11.65 5.24
N ARG A 73 -8.81 10.38 5.51
CA ARG A 73 -9.81 9.34 5.83
C ARG A 73 -9.39 8.51 7.05
N PRO A 74 -10.29 8.25 8.01
CA PRO A 74 -9.97 7.44 9.18
C PRO A 74 -9.40 6.06 8.82
N ARG A 75 -9.90 5.43 7.75
CA ARG A 75 -9.40 4.13 7.27
C ARG A 75 -7.94 4.16 6.80
N ARG A 76 -7.48 5.28 6.23
CA ARG A 76 -6.09 5.48 5.78
C ARG A 76 -5.18 5.72 6.98
N ALA A 77 -5.63 6.51 7.95
CA ALA A 77 -4.91 6.71 9.22
C ALA A 77 -4.66 5.39 9.96
N SER A 78 -5.65 4.49 10.02
CA SER A 78 -5.47 3.15 10.58
C SER A 78 -4.51 2.25 9.80
N ALA A 79 -4.25 2.56 8.51
CA ALA A 79 -3.26 1.84 7.72
C ALA A 79 -1.84 2.38 7.94
N ILE A 80 -1.69 3.68 8.26
CA ILE A 80 -0.41 4.33 8.58
C ILE A 80 0.05 3.99 10.00
N ALA A 81 -0.87 3.90 10.97
CA ALA A 81 -0.58 3.58 12.37
C ALA A 81 -0.24 2.09 12.62
N MET A 82 0.30 1.41 11.60
CA MET A 82 0.73 0.00 11.61
C MET A 82 1.84 -0.29 12.63
#